data_AF-A0A2G6EVQ2-F1
#
_entry.id   AF-A0A2G6EVQ2-F1
#
_cell.length_a   1.000
_cell.length_b   1.000
_cell.length_c   1.000
_cell.angle_alpha   90.00
_cell.angle_beta   90.00
_cell.angle_gamma   90.00
#
_symmetry.space_group_name_H-M   'P 1'
#
loop_
_entity.id
_entity.type
_entity.pdbx_description
1 polymer ?
#
loop_
_entity_poly.entity_id
_entity_poly.type
_entity_poly.pdbx_seq_one_letter_code
_entity_poly.pdbx_strand_id
1 'polypeptide(L)'
;MGLLIYSLRKNTLMMRLLHQQMERDGESNERFNGEQAEKWFEKGELQALNQYCEGFIKDCPNSVHANWYYALSHYNQGDYEVARQYFENVIRINPLWRDGAIVYLQEIADKIGFPDNRTLH
;
A
#
# COMPACT_ATOMS: atom_id res chain seq x y z
N MET A 1 21.92 -7.17 3.14
CA MET A 1 21.02 -7.59 2.04
C MET A 1 19.95 -8.61 2.48
N GLY A 2 19.71 -8.85 3.79
CA GLY A 2 18.72 -9.86 4.23
C GLY A 2 17.37 -9.30 4.69
N LEU A 3 17.28 -8.03 5.07
CA LEU A 3 16.07 -7.44 5.67
C LEU A 3 15.00 -7.10 4.63
N LEU A 4 15.39 -6.51 3.49
CA LEU A 4 14.46 -6.14 2.41
C LEU A 4 13.74 -7.36 1.81
N ILE A 5 14.45 -8.46 1.56
CA ILE A 5 13.84 -9.68 1.01
C ILE A 5 12.89 -10.34 2.03
N TYR A 6 13.23 -10.24 3.32
CA TYR A 6 12.41 -10.78 4.41
C TYR A 6 11.13 -9.96 4.63
N SER A 7 11.23 -8.62 4.62
CA SER A 7 10.05 -7.75 4.70
C SER A 7 9.18 -7.87 3.45
N LEU A 8 9.75 -7.90 2.25
CA LEU A 8 8.98 -8.14 1.01
C LEU A 8 8.26 -9.50 1.04
N ARG A 9 8.93 -10.60 1.41
CA ARG A 9 8.26 -11.93 1.52
C ARG A 9 7.16 -11.96 2.57
N LYS A 10 7.38 -11.33 3.72
CA LYS A 10 6.38 -11.28 4.80
C LYS A 10 5.19 -10.41 4.38
N ASN A 11 5.43 -9.34 3.62
CA ASN A 11 4.39 -8.48 3.07
C ASN A 11 3.59 -9.22 1.98
N THR A 12 4.21 -9.96 1.07
CA THR A 12 3.48 -10.79 0.08
C THR A 12 2.63 -11.86 0.78
N LEU A 13 3.15 -12.52 1.82
CA LEU A 13 2.40 -13.56 2.54
C LEU A 13 1.26 -12.98 3.38
N MET A 14 1.50 -11.84 4.04
CA MET A 14 0.48 -11.08 4.75
C MET A 14 -0.60 -10.57 3.80
N MET A 15 -0.22 -10.07 2.62
CA MET A 15 -1.14 -9.66 1.58
C MET A 15 -1.99 -10.81 1.06
N ARG A 16 -1.42 -12.01 0.86
CA ARG A 16 -2.21 -13.19 0.48
C ARG A 16 -3.17 -13.63 1.58
N LEU A 17 -2.73 -13.56 2.85
CA LEU A 17 -3.58 -13.88 3.99
C LEU A 17 -4.70 -12.86 4.16
N LEU A 18 -4.40 -11.56 4.01
CA LEU A 18 -5.38 -10.48 4.01
C LEU A 18 -6.34 -10.64 2.83
N HIS A 19 -5.85 -10.92 1.62
CA HIS A 19 -6.68 -11.18 0.44
C HIS A 19 -7.63 -12.37 0.66
N GLN A 20 -7.12 -13.48 1.18
CA GLN A 20 -7.92 -14.67 1.50
C GLN A 20 -8.95 -14.41 2.61
N GLN A 21 -8.64 -13.54 3.57
CA GLN A 21 -9.54 -13.16 4.64
C GLN A 21 -10.58 -12.11 4.18
N MET A 22 -10.23 -11.29 3.19
CA MET A 22 -11.09 -10.28 2.55
C MET A 22 -12.08 -10.86 1.55
N GLU A 23 -11.71 -11.92 0.81
CA GLU A 23 -12.66 -12.70 -0.01
C GLU A 23 -13.84 -13.24 0.84
N ARG A 24 -13.65 -13.34 2.16
CA ARG A 24 -14.60 -13.90 3.10
C ARG A 24 -15.55 -12.89 3.75
N ASP A 25 -15.14 -11.63 3.97
CA ASP A 25 -15.84 -10.71 4.89
C ASP A 25 -16.46 -9.45 4.23
N GLY A 26 -16.36 -9.27 2.92
CA GLY A 26 -17.25 -8.37 2.17
C GLY A 26 -16.58 -7.13 1.56
N GLU A 27 -17.01 -6.86 0.34
CA GLU A 27 -16.76 -5.69 -0.52
C GLU A 27 -15.31 -5.45 -0.99
N SER A 28 -15.08 -5.25 -2.28
CA SER A 28 -15.89 -4.42 -3.16
C SER A 28 -16.08 -5.03 -4.54
N ASN A 29 -17.26 -4.80 -5.13
CA ASN A 29 -17.60 -5.01 -6.54
C ASN A 29 -16.81 -4.03 -7.46
N GLU A 30 -15.58 -3.69 -7.05
CA GLU A 30 -14.68 -2.79 -7.73
C GLU A 30 -13.90 -3.58 -8.77
N ARG A 31 -13.83 -3.06 -10.01
CA ARG A 31 -13.12 -3.71 -11.11
C ARG A 31 -11.59 -3.56 -11.02
N PHE A 32 -11.06 -3.34 -9.83
CA PHE A 32 -9.63 -3.16 -9.63
C PHE A 32 -8.93 -4.50 -9.84
N ASN A 33 -8.02 -4.56 -10.81
CA ASN A 33 -7.26 -5.76 -11.12
C ASN A 33 -5.98 -5.80 -10.25
N GLY A 34 -6.13 -6.32 -9.03
CA GLY A 34 -5.03 -6.46 -8.08
C GLY A 34 -3.89 -7.35 -8.57
N GLU A 35 -4.20 -8.42 -9.32
CA GLU A 35 -3.19 -9.33 -9.88
C GLU A 35 -2.30 -8.63 -10.90
N GLN A 36 -2.88 -7.80 -11.77
CA GLN A 36 -2.10 -7.02 -12.74
C GLN A 36 -1.25 -5.94 -12.04
N ALA A 37 -1.81 -5.30 -11.02
CA ALA A 37 -1.07 -4.33 -10.20
C ALA A 37 0.14 -4.97 -9.50
N GLU A 38 -0.03 -6.16 -8.93
CA GLU A 38 1.06 -6.95 -8.34
C GLU A 38 2.12 -7.31 -9.38
N LYS A 39 1.71 -7.78 -10.57
CA LYS A 39 2.65 -8.09 -11.67
C LYS A 39 3.48 -6.89 -12.09
N TRP A 40 2.88 -5.70 -12.21
CA TRP A 40 3.64 -4.49 -12.51
C TRP A 40 4.60 -4.14 -11.40
N PHE A 41 4.16 -4.25 -10.14
CA PHE A 41 4.99 -4.01 -8.99
C PHE A 41 6.21 -4.95 -8.94
N GLU A 42 6.00 -6.26 -9.07
CA GLU A 42 7.06 -7.27 -9.04
C GLU A 42 8.08 -7.10 -10.17
N LYS A 43 7.64 -6.64 -11.34
CA LYS A 43 8.51 -6.35 -12.49
C LYS A 43 9.23 -5.01 -12.40
N GLY A 44 8.87 -4.16 -11.42
CA GLY A 44 9.38 -2.80 -11.32
C GLY A 44 8.80 -1.86 -12.39
N GLU A 45 7.68 -2.22 -13.02
CA GLU A 45 6.96 -1.39 -14.00
C GLU A 45 6.13 -0.30 -13.28
N LEU A 46 6.79 0.48 -12.42
CA LEU A 46 6.15 1.41 -11.48
C LEU A 46 5.40 2.55 -12.18
N GLN A 47 5.80 2.92 -13.40
CA GLN A 47 5.09 3.94 -14.19
C GLN A 47 3.71 3.45 -14.63
N ALA A 48 3.62 2.21 -15.13
CA ALA A 48 2.35 1.61 -15.53
C ALA A 48 1.43 1.42 -14.31
N LEU A 49 2.01 0.98 -13.18
CA LEU A 49 1.31 0.85 -11.91
C LEU A 49 0.71 2.18 -11.44
N ASN A 50 1.52 3.24 -11.44
CA ASN A 50 1.07 4.58 -11.04
C ASN A 50 -0.08 5.06 -11.90
N GLN A 51 0.04 4.98 -13.23
CA GLN A 51 -1.02 5.43 -14.15
C GLN A 51 -2.32 4.66 -13.93
N TYR A 52 -2.23 3.34 -13.72
CA TYR A 52 -3.39 2.50 -13.48
C TYR A 52 -4.08 2.87 -12.17
N CYS A 53 -3.33 2.95 -11.08
CA CYS A 53 -3.85 3.31 -9.77
C CYS A 53 -4.41 4.73 -9.74
N GLU A 54 -3.70 5.72 -10.30
CA GLU A 54 -4.15 7.11 -10.35
C GLU A 54 -5.48 7.24 -11.12
N GLY A 55 -5.59 6.57 -12.27
CA GLY A 55 -6.83 6.52 -13.03
C GLY A 55 -7.98 5.91 -12.22
N PHE A 56 -7.72 4.80 -11.52
CA PHE A 56 -8.73 4.13 -10.72
C PHE A 56 -9.15 4.95 -9.48
N ILE A 57 -8.21 5.60 -8.80
CA ILE A 57 -8.48 6.41 -7.61
C ILE A 57 -9.33 7.64 -7.96
N LYS A 58 -9.18 8.21 -9.17
CA LYS A 58 -10.04 9.31 -9.63
C LYS A 58 -11.52 8.90 -9.67
N ASP A 59 -11.81 7.68 -10.12
CA ASP A 59 -13.18 7.16 -10.21
C ASP A 59 -13.65 6.52 -8.90
N CYS A 60 -12.73 5.91 -8.14
CA CYS A 60 -12.98 5.15 -6.92
C CYS A 60 -11.96 5.52 -5.82
N PRO A 61 -12.09 6.70 -5.19
CA PRO A 61 -11.09 7.22 -4.25
C PRO A 61 -10.97 6.39 -2.97
N ASN A 62 -12.00 5.62 -2.61
CA ASN A 62 -12.01 4.74 -1.45
C ASN A 62 -11.61 3.28 -1.80
N SER A 63 -11.02 3.02 -2.97
CA SER A 63 -10.52 1.68 -3.29
C SER A 63 -9.28 1.34 -2.45
N VAL A 64 -9.41 0.38 -1.55
CA VAL A 64 -8.30 -0.02 -0.66
C VAL A 64 -7.11 -0.53 -1.48
N HIS A 65 -7.37 -1.37 -2.47
CA HIS A 65 -6.33 -1.96 -3.33
C HIS A 65 -5.62 -0.89 -4.17
N ALA A 66 -6.37 0.02 -4.79
CA ALA A 66 -5.75 1.07 -5.61
C ALA A 66 -4.86 1.99 -4.76
N ASN A 67 -5.34 2.41 -3.59
CA ASN A 67 -4.56 3.22 -2.65
C ASN A 67 -3.31 2.46 -2.15
N TRP A 68 -3.43 1.16 -1.87
CA TRP A 68 -2.31 0.33 -1.44
C TRP A 68 -1.19 0.22 -2.48
N TYR A 69 -1.53 -0.18 -3.71
CA TYR A 69 -0.53 -0.33 -4.76
C TYR A 69 0.08 1.01 -5.20
N TYR A 70 -0.70 2.10 -5.15
CA TYR A 70 -0.17 3.44 -5.38
C TYR A 70 0.85 3.84 -4.31
N ALA A 71 0.54 3.58 -3.04
CA ALA A 71 1.46 3.81 -1.93
C ALA A 71 2.76 3.01 -2.09
N LEU A 72 2.66 1.72 -2.44
CA LEU A 72 3.82 0.85 -2.68
C LEU A 72 4.70 1.36 -3.82
N SER A 73 4.08 1.83 -4.91
CA SER A 73 4.80 2.32 -6.07
C SER A 73 5.58 3.59 -5.74
N HIS A 74 4.95 4.57 -5.08
CA HIS A 74 5.62 5.78 -4.59
C HIS A 74 6.70 5.48 -3.55
N TYR A 75 6.45 4.53 -2.65
CA TYR A 75 7.47 4.07 -1.69
C TYR A 75 8.73 3.56 -2.40
N ASN A 76 8.57 2.79 -3.49
CA ASN A 76 9.70 2.27 -4.27
C ASN A 76 10.40 3.35 -5.11
N GLN A 77 9.68 4.40 -5.50
CA GLN A 77 10.25 5.57 -6.19
C GLN A 77 10.98 6.52 -5.25
N GLY A 78 10.80 6.38 -3.93
CA GLY A 78 11.37 7.26 -2.91
C GLY A 78 10.49 8.46 -2.55
N ASP A 79 9.26 8.50 -3.08
CA ASP A 79 8.27 9.54 -2.80
C ASP A 79 7.55 9.23 -1.47
N TYR A 80 8.30 9.26 -0.38
CA TYR A 80 7.85 8.74 0.91
C TYR A 80 6.67 9.51 1.51
N GLU A 81 6.59 10.82 1.29
CA GLU A 81 5.49 11.67 1.74
C GLU A 81 4.17 11.28 1.06
N VAL A 82 4.23 11.01 -0.25
CA VAL A 82 3.07 10.55 -1.02
C VAL A 82 2.68 9.15 -0.54
N ALA A 83 3.65 8.23 -0.46
CA ALA A 83 3.41 6.88 0.03
C ALA A 83 2.74 6.88 1.42
N ARG A 84 3.20 7.73 2.34
CA ARG A 84 2.63 7.89 3.69
C ARG A 84 1.15 8.24 3.64
N GLN A 85 0.79 9.25 2.86
CA GLN A 85 -0.60 9.70 2.74
C GLN A 85 -1.52 8.58 2.27
N TYR A 86 -1.11 7.82 1.26
CA TYR A 86 -1.91 6.73 0.72
C TYR A 86 -1.99 5.52 1.66
N PHE A 87 -0.92 5.19 2.39
CA PHE A 87 -0.97 4.16 3.44
C PHE A 87 -1.89 4.57 4.59
N GLU A 88 -1.85 5.83 5.04
CA GLU A 88 -2.78 6.35 6.05
C GLU A 88 -4.23 6.27 5.55
N ASN A 89 -4.47 6.56 4.26
CA ASN A 89 -5.78 6.45 3.65
C ASN A 89 -6.29 5.00 3.60
N VAL A 90 -5.42 4.03 3.31
CA VAL A 90 -5.75 2.59 3.36
C VAL A 90 -6.29 2.20 4.74
N ILE A 91 -5.61 2.61 5.81
CA ILE A 91 -6.03 2.33 7.19
C ILE A 91 -7.37 3.02 7.51
N ARG A 92 -7.56 4.25 7.02
CA ARG A 92 -8.79 5.02 7.22
C ARG A 92 -9.99 4.35 6.54
N ILE A 93 -9.81 3.84 5.32
CA ILE A 93 -10.86 3.17 4.56
C ILE A 93 -11.17 1.81 5.18
N ASN A 94 -10.13 1.00 5.44
CA ASN A 94 -10.28 -0.32 6.03
C ASN A 94 -9.20 -0.55 7.11
N PRO A 95 -9.58 -0.45 8.40
CA PRO A 95 -8.67 -0.65 9.52
C PRO A 95 -7.99 -2.02 9.58
N LEU A 96 -8.51 -3.05 8.90
CA LEU A 96 -7.89 -4.39 8.84
C LEU A 96 -6.51 -4.36 8.16
N TRP A 97 -6.24 -3.34 7.34
CA TRP A 97 -4.97 -3.15 6.67
C TRP A 97 -3.91 -2.46 7.55
N ARG A 98 -4.27 -2.05 8.77
CA ARG A 98 -3.36 -1.38 9.71
C ARG A 98 -2.07 -2.14 9.89
N ASP A 99 -2.14 -3.44 10.15
CA ASP A 99 -0.95 -4.23 10.47
C ASP A 99 0.00 -4.36 9.27
N GLY A 100 -0.54 -4.35 8.04
CA GLY A 100 0.27 -4.31 6.82
C GLY A 100 0.86 -2.92 6.55
N ALA A 101 0.03 -1.88 6.64
CA ALA A 101 0.43 -0.51 6.36
C ALA A 101 1.40 0.06 7.39
N ILE A 102 1.31 -0.32 8.66
CA ILE A 102 2.14 0.23 9.73
C ILE A 102 3.62 -0.09 9.54
N VAL A 103 3.96 -1.23 8.94
CA VAL A 103 5.35 -1.61 8.62
C VAL A 103 5.97 -0.58 7.67
N TYR A 104 5.24 -0.23 6.61
CA TYR A 104 5.70 0.77 5.64
C TYR A 104 5.71 2.18 6.24
N LEU A 105 4.72 2.54 7.04
CA LEU A 105 4.66 3.85 7.71
C LEU A 105 5.83 4.05 8.68
N GLN A 106 6.22 3.02 9.41
CA GLN A 106 7.40 3.05 10.28
C GLN A 106 8.68 3.24 9.47
N GLU A 107 8.88 2.45 8.41
CA GLU A 107 10.05 2.60 7.54
C GLU A 107 10.10 3.98 6.86
N ILE A 108 8.95 4.51 6.43
CA ILE A 108 8.84 5.85 5.87
C ILE A 108 9.25 6.90 6.90
N ALA A 109 8.76 6.80 8.14
CA ALA A 109 9.11 7.73 9.22
C ALA A 109 10.61 7.76 9.50
N ASP A 110 11.28 6.59 9.45
CA ASP A 110 12.74 6.50 9.60
C ASP A 110 13.48 7.17 8.41
N LYS A 111 12.94 7.06 7.19
CA LYS A 111 13.55 7.58 5.96
C LYS A 111 13.42 9.10 5.80
N ILE A 112 12.25 9.65 6.11
CA ILE A 112 12.02 11.11 6.06
C ILE A 112 12.55 11.81 7.30
N GLY A 113 12.90 11.03 8.35
CA GLY A 113 13.12 11.52 9.70
C GLY A 113 11.80 11.98 10.29
N PHE A 114 11.52 11.68 11.56
CA PHE A 114 10.32 12.22 12.21
C PHE A 114 10.23 13.73 11.96
N PRO A 115 9.17 14.26 11.31
CA PRO A 115 8.70 15.55 11.75
C PRO A 115 8.32 15.33 13.22
N ASP A 116 9.07 15.95 14.12
CA ASP A 116 8.88 15.93 15.57
C ASP A 116 7.38 16.09 15.87
N ASN A 117 6.67 14.98 16.13
CA ASN A 117 5.25 15.01 16.43
C ASN A 117 5.02 14.41 17.81
N ARG A 118 5.45 15.19 18.79
CA ARG A 118 4.93 15.21 20.16
C ARG A 118 3.44 15.56 20.18
N THR A 119 2.57 14.82 19.50
CA THR A 119 1.11 15.02 19.62
C THR A 119 0.32 13.85 19.04
N LEU A 120 0.38 12.71 19.73
CA LEU A 120 -0.75 11.78 19.80
C LEU A 120 -0.95 11.44 21.27
N HIS A 121 -1.62 12.36 21.97
CA HIS A 121 -2.17 12.18 23.31
C HIS A 121 -3.66 11.89 23.19
#